data_AF-A0A536WW83-F1
#
_entry.id   AF-A0A536WW83-F1
#
_cell.length_a   1.000
_cell.length_b   1.000
_cell.length_c   1.000
_cell.angle_alpha   90.00
_cell.angle_beta   90.00
_cell.angle_gamma   90.00
#
_symmetry.space_group_name_H-M   'P 1'
#
loop_
_entity.id
_entity.type
_entity.pdbx_description
1 polymer ?
#
loop_
_entity_poly.entity_id
_entity_poly.type
_entity_poly.pdbx_seq_one_letter_code
_entity_poly.pdbx_strand_id
1 'polypeptide(L)'
;MSWEVVVGIETHAQLSTRSKIFSAAATAFGAPPNTQASAVDIALPGVLPVLNRAAVEHAIRFGLAVGATINRRSIFARKNYFYPDLPKGYQISQYEQPIVQGGAIRIALGESDKVIRLTRAHLEEDAGKLLHEVHGMSGVDF
;
A
#
# COMPACT_ATOMS: atom_id res chain seq x y z
N MET A 1 4.85 -38.85 -5.99
CA MET A 1 4.12 -37.77 -6.69
C MET A 1 5.08 -37.16 -7.71
N SER A 2 4.63 -36.84 -8.93
CA SER A 2 5.49 -36.36 -10.03
C SER A 2 5.49 -34.84 -10.22
N TRP A 3 4.76 -34.08 -9.40
CA TRP A 3 4.62 -32.63 -9.50
C TRP A 3 4.68 -31.97 -8.12
N GLU A 4 5.21 -30.76 -8.06
CA GLU A 4 5.31 -29.93 -6.85
C GLU A 4 4.54 -28.62 -7.06
N VAL A 5 3.69 -28.24 -6.10
CA VAL A 5 2.93 -26.99 -6.13
C VAL A 5 3.74 -25.88 -5.46
N VAL A 6 3.97 -24.79 -6.20
CA VAL A 6 4.67 -23.59 -5.70
C VAL A 6 3.70 -22.41 -5.73
N VAL A 7 3.49 -21.76 -4.57
CA VAL A 7 2.56 -20.63 -4.42
C VAL A 7 3.31 -19.40 -3.93
N GLY A 8 3.10 -18.27 -4.60
CA GLY A 8 3.49 -16.94 -4.14
C GLY A 8 2.26 -16.10 -3.82
N ILE A 9 2.34 -15.28 -2.78
CA ILE A 9 1.24 -14.42 -2.34
C ILE A 9 1.74 -12.97 -2.31
N GLU A 10 0.95 -12.09 -2.91
CA GLU A 10 1.07 -10.65 -2.73
C GLU A 10 -0.02 -10.20 -1.76
N THR A 11 0.33 -9.32 -0.82
CA THR A 11 -0.62 -8.86 0.21
C THR A 11 -0.47 -7.37 0.36
N HIS A 12 -1.59 -6.66 0.25
CA HIS A 12 -1.70 -5.25 0.58
C HIS A 12 -2.33 -5.11 1.96
N ALA A 13 -1.73 -4.28 2.81
CA ALA A 13 -2.18 -4.07 4.18
C ALA A 13 -2.37 -2.57 4.43
N GLN A 14 -3.59 -2.18 4.78
CA GLN A 14 -3.90 -0.79 5.10
C GLN A 14 -3.33 -0.43 6.48
N LEU A 15 -2.43 0.55 6.51
CA LEU A 15 -1.83 1.01 7.76
C LEU A 15 -2.83 1.85 8.56
N SER A 16 -3.03 1.50 9.84
CA SER A 16 -3.90 2.20 10.79
C SER A 16 -3.34 3.56 11.22
N THR A 17 -3.17 4.46 10.25
CA THR A 17 -2.74 5.85 10.44
C THR A 17 -3.97 6.76 10.53
N ARG A 18 -3.80 7.99 11.05
CA ARG A 18 -4.89 8.98 11.16
C ARG A 18 -5.11 9.82 9.90
N SER A 19 -4.08 9.92 9.06
CA SER A 19 -4.09 10.69 7.82
C SER A 19 -3.48 9.88 6.68
N LYS A 20 -3.80 10.20 5.43
CA LYS A 20 -3.31 9.52 4.24
C LYS A 20 -1.77 9.60 4.15
N ILE A 21 -1.16 8.77 3.30
CA ILE A 21 0.31 8.62 3.23
C ILE A 21 1.00 9.88 2.67
N PHE A 22 0.35 10.65 1.81
CA PHE A 22 0.93 11.84 1.16
C PHE A 22 0.14 13.14 1.38
N SER A 23 -0.95 13.11 2.16
CA SER A 23 -1.79 14.27 2.45
C SER A 23 -2.27 14.24 3.91
N ALA A 24 -2.79 15.38 4.39
CA ALA A 24 -3.33 15.50 5.74
C ALA A 24 -4.78 15.01 5.86
N ALA A 25 -5.41 14.56 4.77
CA ALA A 25 -6.78 14.08 4.78
C ALA A 25 -6.91 12.81 5.62
N ALA A 26 -8.09 12.60 6.21
CA ALA A 26 -8.35 11.46 7.08
C ALA A 26 -8.41 10.12 6.32
N THR A 27 -8.24 9.03 7.06
CA THR A 27 -8.31 7.63 6.61
C THR A 27 -9.50 6.90 7.25
N ALA A 28 -10.46 7.66 7.79
CA ALA A 28 -11.56 7.08 8.55
C ALA A 28 -12.55 6.38 7.62
N PHE A 29 -12.88 5.13 7.92
CA PHE A 29 -13.85 4.36 7.14
C PHE A 29 -15.27 4.92 7.25
N GLY A 30 -16.03 4.84 6.16
CA GLY A 30 -17.48 5.04 6.16
C GLY A 30 -17.97 6.50 6.05
N ALA A 31 -17.11 7.46 5.71
CA ALA A 31 -17.57 8.81 5.43
C ALA A 31 -18.30 8.92 4.09
N PRO A 32 -19.09 9.99 3.87
CA PRO A 32 -19.73 10.23 2.59
C PRO A 32 -18.69 10.43 1.47
N PRO A 33 -19.05 10.10 0.21
CA PRO A 33 -18.11 10.15 -0.91
C PRO A 33 -17.40 11.51 -1.07
N ASN A 34 -16.11 11.46 -1.34
CA ASN A 34 -15.21 12.60 -1.60
C ASN A 34 -15.11 13.64 -0.46
N THR A 35 -15.59 13.34 0.75
CA THR A 35 -15.50 14.25 1.91
C THR A 35 -14.15 14.17 2.64
N GLN A 36 -13.40 13.09 2.44
CA GLN A 36 -12.04 12.90 2.97
C GLN A 36 -10.97 12.99 1.87
N ALA A 37 -11.23 13.79 0.84
CA ALA A 37 -10.28 14.06 -0.24
C ALA A 37 -9.74 15.49 -0.12
N SER A 38 -8.42 15.64 -0.28
CA SER A 38 -7.73 16.92 -0.39
C SER A 38 -7.30 17.19 -1.83
N ALA A 39 -6.80 18.39 -2.11
CA ALA A 39 -6.24 18.75 -3.40
C ALA A 39 -5.12 17.79 -3.88
N VAL A 40 -4.34 17.25 -2.94
CA VAL A 40 -3.28 16.26 -3.23
C VAL A 40 -3.89 14.92 -3.66
N ASP A 41 -4.95 14.49 -2.98
CA ASP A 41 -5.58 13.19 -3.22
C ASP A 41 -6.26 13.16 -4.59
N ILE A 42 -6.93 14.25 -4.98
CA ILE A 42 -7.58 14.40 -6.29
C ILE A 42 -6.66 14.95 -7.39
N ALA A 43 -5.35 15.05 -7.11
CA ALA A 43 -4.33 15.44 -8.09
C ALA A 43 -4.55 16.80 -8.77
N LEU A 44 -4.97 17.84 -8.02
CA LEU A 44 -5.09 19.18 -8.60
C LEU A 44 -3.72 19.68 -9.12
N PRO A 45 -3.69 20.49 -10.20
CA PRO A 45 -2.45 21.03 -10.72
C PRO A 45 -1.65 21.81 -9.66
N GLY A 46 -0.36 21.51 -9.53
CA GLY A 46 0.56 22.21 -8.63
C GLY A 46 0.71 21.62 -7.22
N VAL A 47 -0.02 20.56 -6.88
CA VAL A 47 0.10 19.90 -5.58
C VAL A 47 1.38 19.04 -5.47
N LEU A 48 1.87 18.87 -4.24
CA LEU A 48 3.06 18.05 -3.94
C LEU A 48 2.77 17.08 -2.78
N PRO A 49 3.30 15.84 -2.84
CA PRO A 49 3.09 14.86 -1.78
C PRO A 49 3.95 15.16 -0.55
N VAL A 50 3.39 14.98 0.65
CA VAL A 50 4.13 15.07 1.93
C VAL A 50 4.00 13.77 2.70
N LEU A 51 5.11 13.04 2.84
CA LEU A 51 5.13 11.71 3.44
C LEU A 51 4.70 11.71 4.91
N ASN A 52 3.80 10.78 5.24
CA ASN A 52 3.31 10.53 6.59
C ASN A 52 4.36 9.77 7.42
N ARG A 53 4.85 10.41 8.49
CA ARG A 53 5.78 9.80 9.46
C ARG A 53 5.24 8.51 10.06
N ALA A 54 3.96 8.46 10.41
CA ALA A 54 3.36 7.29 11.04
C ALA A 54 3.39 6.08 10.09
N ALA A 55 3.14 6.29 8.78
CA ALA A 55 3.22 5.20 7.80
C ALA A 55 4.62 4.57 7.76
N VAL A 56 5.67 5.39 7.79
CA VAL A 56 7.06 4.95 7.87
C VAL A 56 7.33 4.15 9.16
N GLU A 57 6.87 4.65 10.31
CA GLU A 57 7.02 3.95 11.58
C GLU A 57 6.34 2.57 11.57
N HIS A 58 5.14 2.45 11.00
CA HIS A 58 4.44 1.17 10.91
C HIS A 58 5.17 0.19 9.99
N ALA A 59 5.69 0.64 8.85
CA ALA A 59 6.50 -0.21 7.96
C ALA A 59 7.78 -0.71 8.64
N ILE A 60 8.47 0.15 9.40
CA ILE A 60 9.65 -0.25 10.18
C ILE A 60 9.27 -1.27 11.25
N ARG A 61 8.18 -1.03 12.01
CA ARG A 61 7.69 -1.98 13.02
C ARG A 61 7.37 -3.34 12.41
N PHE A 62 6.69 -3.36 11.27
CA PHE A 62 6.42 -4.60 10.54
C PHE A 62 7.72 -5.32 10.16
N GLY A 63 8.67 -4.61 9.54
CA GLY A 63 9.93 -5.22 9.12
C GLY A 63 10.72 -5.82 10.29
N LEU A 64 10.77 -5.13 11.43
CA LEU A 64 11.40 -5.67 12.64
C LEU A 64 10.66 -6.90 13.17
N ALA A 65 9.33 -6.90 13.16
CA ALA A 65 8.51 -8.02 13.65
C ALA A 65 8.71 -9.31 12.83
N VAL A 66 9.00 -9.19 11.53
CA VAL A 66 9.25 -10.34 10.64
C VAL A 66 10.74 -10.65 10.46
N GLY A 67 11.62 -10.03 11.27
CA GLY A 67 13.07 -10.23 11.20
C GLY A 67 13.70 -9.81 9.87
N ALA A 68 13.11 -8.84 9.18
CA ALA A 68 13.61 -8.31 7.92
C ALA A 68 14.70 -7.25 8.12
N THR A 69 15.42 -6.94 7.04
CA THR A 69 16.36 -5.82 7.01
C THR A 69 15.60 -4.53 6.71
N ILE A 70 15.75 -3.53 7.59
CA ILE A 70 15.26 -2.17 7.35
C ILE A 70 16.30 -1.41 6.54
N ASN A 71 15.96 -1.01 5.32
CA ASN A 71 16.87 -0.27 4.47
C ASN A 71 17.07 1.15 5.01
N ARG A 72 18.33 1.55 5.22
CA ARG A 72 18.72 2.90 5.65
C ARG A 72 18.38 3.98 4.62
N ARG A 73 18.29 3.56 3.36
CA ARG A 73 17.87 4.38 2.22
C ARG A 73 16.81 3.61 1.44
N SER A 74 15.66 4.23 1.24
CA SER A 74 14.58 3.73 0.40
C SER A 74 14.09 4.84 -0.52
N ILE A 75 13.61 4.52 -1.72
CA ILE A 75 13.22 5.50 -2.74
C ILE A 75 11.77 5.28 -3.13
N PHE A 76 10.97 6.35 -3.10
CA PHE A 76 9.66 6.36 -3.72
C PHE A 76 9.79 6.52 -5.24
N ALA A 77 9.04 5.71 -5.98
CA ALA A 77 8.96 5.67 -7.42
C ALA A 77 7.51 5.91 -7.88
N ARG A 78 7.34 6.34 -9.13
CA ARG A 78 6.02 6.50 -9.74
C ARG A 78 5.70 5.29 -10.61
N LYS A 79 4.69 4.51 -10.22
CA LYS A 79 4.13 3.42 -11.03
C LYS A 79 3.02 4.00 -11.90
N ASN A 80 3.34 4.28 -13.16
CA ASN A 80 2.44 5.00 -14.08
C ASN A 80 1.42 4.06 -14.72
N TYR A 81 0.13 4.35 -14.59
CA TYR A 81 -0.96 3.69 -15.28
C TYR A 81 -2.22 4.58 -15.20
N PHE A 82 -3.12 4.43 -16.16
CA PHE A 82 -4.34 5.22 -16.24
C PHE A 82 -5.52 4.42 -15.74
N TYR A 83 -6.18 4.91 -14.70
CA TYR A 83 -7.46 4.37 -14.24
C TYR A 83 -8.26 5.47 -13.51
N PRO A 84 -9.61 5.49 -13.56
CA PRO A 84 -10.40 6.60 -13.04
C PRO A 84 -10.26 6.87 -11.54
N ASP A 85 -9.99 5.84 -10.73
CA ASP A 85 -9.76 5.97 -9.29
C ASP A 85 -8.32 6.39 -8.91
N LEU A 86 -7.46 6.57 -9.91
CA LEU A 86 -6.06 6.97 -9.74
C LEU A 86 -5.83 8.34 -10.39
N PRO A 87 -6.16 9.45 -9.71
CA PRO A 87 -6.28 10.77 -10.33
C PRO A 87 -4.94 11.34 -10.82
N LYS A 88 -3.81 10.87 -10.27
CA LYS A 88 -2.47 11.32 -10.66
C LYS A 88 -1.97 10.72 -11.97
N GLY A 89 -2.61 9.66 -12.49
CA GLY A 89 -2.06 8.85 -13.58
C GLY A 89 -0.81 8.04 -13.20
N TYR A 90 -0.45 8.04 -11.91
CA TYR A 90 0.58 7.20 -11.33
C TYR A 90 0.32 7.01 -9.83
N GLN A 91 0.73 5.86 -9.32
CA GLN A 91 0.76 5.56 -7.90
C GLN A 91 2.18 5.79 -7.40
N ILE A 92 2.33 6.55 -6.32
CA ILE A 92 3.59 6.67 -5.59
C ILE A 92 3.75 5.40 -4.74
N SER A 93 4.74 4.59 -5.10
CA SER A 93 5.09 3.32 -4.45
C SER A 93 6.62 3.26 -4.27
N GLN A 94 7.21 2.11 -3.98
CA GLN A 94 8.66 1.92 -4.02
C GLN A 94 8.98 0.77 -4.96
N TYR A 95 9.97 0.95 -5.84
CA TYR A 95 10.38 -0.11 -6.78
C TYR A 95 11.69 -0.76 -6.32
N GLU A 96 12.84 -0.33 -6.82
CA GLU A 96 14.12 -1.02 -6.56
C GLU A 96 14.58 -1.00 -5.10
N GLN A 97 14.30 0.08 -4.36
CA GLN A 97 14.78 0.29 -2.99
C GLN A 97 13.61 0.40 -2.00
N PRO A 98 12.99 -0.72 -1.59
CA PRO A 98 11.90 -0.73 -0.61
C PRO A 98 12.40 -0.41 0.80
N ILE A 99 11.49 -0.02 1.70
CA ILE A 99 11.83 0.21 3.11
C ILE A 99 12.17 -1.09 3.88
N VAL A 100 11.51 -2.21 3.54
CA VAL A 100 11.73 -3.53 4.17
C VAL A 100 12.17 -4.55 3.12
N GLN A 101 13.31 -5.21 3.36
CA GLN A 101 13.86 -6.25 2.49
C GLN A 101 13.95 -7.58 3.26
N GLY A 102 13.42 -8.65 2.66
CA GLY A 102 13.47 -9.98 3.27
C GLY A 102 12.51 -10.15 4.43
N GLY A 103 12.87 -11.05 5.35
CA GLY A 103 12.07 -11.46 6.51
C GLY A 103 11.44 -12.84 6.34
N ALA A 104 10.77 -13.32 7.38
CA ALA A 104 10.06 -14.58 7.33
C ALA A 104 8.89 -14.63 8.32
N ILE A 105 7.88 -15.44 7.98
CA ILE A 105 6.75 -15.75 8.84
C ILE A 105 6.76 -17.26 9.08
N ARG A 106 6.55 -17.67 10.34
CA ARG A 106 6.38 -19.07 10.70
C ARG A 106 4.90 -19.40 10.77
N ILE A 107 4.49 -20.46 10.08
CA ILE A 107 3.12 -20.99 10.12
C ILE A 107 3.14 -22.39 10.73
N ALA A 108 2.15 -22.69 11.56
CA ALA A 108 1.96 -24.02 12.13
C ALA A 108 1.26 -24.93 11.11
N LEU A 109 1.81 -26.13 10.93
CA LEU A 109 1.29 -27.22 10.10
C LEU A 109 1.08 -28.46 10.99
N GLY A 110 0.20 -28.35 11.97
CA GLY A 110 -0.03 -29.40 12.95
C GLY A 110 1.18 -29.60 13.87
N GLU A 111 1.87 -30.73 13.73
CA GLU A 111 3.05 -31.08 14.56
C GLU A 111 4.37 -30.47 14.06
N SER A 112 4.33 -29.75 12.94
CA SER A 112 5.51 -29.12 12.35
C SER A 112 5.28 -27.65 12.04
N ASP A 113 6.35 -26.87 12.01
CA ASP A 113 6.31 -25.49 11.57
C ASP A 113 6.91 -25.36 10.17
N LYS A 114 6.34 -24.46 9.36
CA LYS A 114 6.91 -24.06 8.08
C LYS A 114 7.28 -22.59 8.09
N VAL A 115 8.48 -22.29 7.58
CA VAL A 115 8.97 -20.92 7.43
C VAL A 115 8.68 -20.44 6.02
N ILE A 116 7.88 -19.39 5.88
CA ILE A 116 7.60 -18.70 4.63
C ILE A 116 8.47 -17.45 4.56
N ARG A 117 9.33 -17.38 3.55
CA ARG A 117 10.20 -16.21 3.33
C ARG A 117 9.41 -15.08 2.70
N LEU A 118 9.65 -13.87 3.19
CA LEU A 118 9.16 -12.65 2.58
C LEU A 118 10.22 -12.11 1.62
N THR A 119 9.81 -11.70 0.43
CA THR A 119 10.73 -11.06 -0.53
C THR A 119 11.02 -9.62 -0.11
N ARG A 120 9.96 -8.87 0.24
CA ARG A 120 10.00 -7.44 0.55
C ARG A 120 8.68 -6.98 1.17
N ALA A 121 8.71 -5.81 1.80
CA ALA A 121 7.52 -4.99 2.01
C ALA A 121 7.86 -3.51 1.72
N HIS A 122 6.91 -2.80 1.14
CA HIS A 122 7.14 -1.43 0.70
C HIS A 122 5.93 -0.55 0.95
N LEU A 123 6.17 0.76 0.98
CA LEU A 123 5.13 1.76 1.15
C LEU A 123 4.58 2.19 -0.20
N GLU A 124 3.27 2.34 -0.27
CA GLU A 124 2.57 2.93 -1.41
C GLU A 124 1.32 3.66 -0.94
N GLU A 125 0.79 4.52 -1.81
CA GLU A 125 -0.57 5.04 -1.67
C GLU A 125 -1.58 4.08 -2.27
N ASP A 126 -2.80 4.08 -1.75
CA ASP A 126 -3.91 3.33 -2.33
C ASP A 126 -4.64 4.17 -3.40
N ALA A 127 -5.35 3.50 -4.29
CA ALA A 127 -6.27 4.16 -5.22
C ALA A 127 -7.60 4.48 -4.53
N GLY A 128 -8.45 5.25 -5.20
CA GLY A 128 -9.84 5.47 -4.77
C GLY A 128 -10.71 4.23 -4.97
N LYS A 129 -12.01 4.41 -4.73
CA LYS A 129 -13.02 3.38 -4.97
C LYS A 129 -13.82 3.70 -6.24
N LEU A 130 -13.96 2.68 -7.10
CA LEU A 130 -14.83 2.72 -8.27
C LEU A 130 -16.15 1.96 -7.98
N LEU A 131 -17.29 2.55 -8.34
CA LEU A 131 -18.62 1.95 -8.18
C LEU A 131 -19.37 1.95 -9.51
N HIS A 132 -19.83 0.79 -9.95
CA HIS A 132 -20.52 0.59 -11.24
C HIS A 132 -22.04 0.49 -11.09
N GLU A 133 -22.66 1.47 -10.43
CA GLU A 133 -24.07 1.37 -10.03
C GLU A 133 -24.95 2.50 -10.60
N VAL A 134 -24.36 3.48 -11.30
CA VAL A 134 -25.06 4.71 -11.71
C VAL A 134 -25.41 4.66 -13.19
N HIS A 135 -26.55 4.09 -13.56
CA HIS A 135 -27.15 4.19 -14.91
C HIS A 135 -26.17 3.91 -16.08
N GLY A 136 -25.33 2.87 -15.97
CA GLY A 136 -24.33 2.54 -16.99
C GLY A 136 -23.05 3.39 -16.94
N MET A 137 -22.90 4.25 -15.93
CA MET A 137 -21.70 5.01 -15.62
C MET A 137 -21.03 4.46 -14.35
N SER A 138 -19.79 4.88 -14.11
CA SER A 138 -19.04 4.58 -12.90
C SER A 138 -18.89 5.84 -12.04
N GLY A 139 -19.17 5.73 -10.75
CA GLY A 139 -18.87 6.75 -9.75
C GLY A 139 -17.47 6.55 -9.16
N VAL A 140 -16.80 7.65 -8.82
CA VAL A 140 -15.46 7.63 -8.21
C VAL A 140 -15.49 8.33 -6.85
N ASP A 141 -14.90 7.68 -5.85
CA ASP A 141 -14.73 8.19 -4.48
C ASP A 141 -13.23 8.13 -4.09
N PHE A 142 -12.61 9.29 -3.85
CA PHE A 142 -11.15 9.47 -3.67
C PHE A 142 -10.67 9.60 -2.21
#